data_AF-A0A6G7X271-F1
#
_entry.id   AF-A0A6G7X271-F1
#
_cell.length_a   1.000
_cell.length_b   1.000
_cell.length_c   1.000
_cell.angle_alpha   90.00
_cell.angle_beta   90.00
_cell.angle_gamma   90.00
#
_symmetry.space_group_name_H-M   'P 1'
#
loop_
_entity.id
_entity.type
_entity.pdbx_description
1 polymer ?
#
loop_
_entity_poly.entity_id
_entity_poly.type
_entity_poly.pdbx_seq_one_letter_code
_entity_poly.pdbx_strand_id
1 'polypeptide(L)'
;MRTLRILLFLLICVPYISLSASSRLVTLDKYIIPVNVKGAIIGKVVIEGNDKVTLEKDTSKLFLIDQSGYIKLKPTVALSASSPIKYEIILKTGSGNKAFELVKDEFIHNKVIAHRGAWKNHEASQNSLSSLRKAIELGCEAAEFDVWLSSDNKVVLSHDPTIGGKTVEDTPAKTLMEIPLKNGDFVPSLEEYLGCIKHQNKTRLVLELKGSQKGKDRSLALADSAVQLVHRYKAQAWVDYISFDYEALLRVKELDPTAVISYLETNKTLEELSADRVDGIDYHYSAFYNDEKLTDKAKKLGLTTNVWTVNTEEQMQYLLQQGVDYITTDEPELLLKFIETHYK
;
A
#
# COMPACT_ATOMS: atom_id res chain seq x y z
N MET A 1 -4.20 22.71 54.57
CA MET A 1 -3.24 22.60 53.43
C MET A 1 -3.56 21.37 52.60
N ARG A 2 -4.39 21.48 51.56
CA ARG A 2 -4.44 20.56 50.41
C ARG A 2 -4.93 21.37 49.21
N THR A 3 -4.02 21.62 48.28
CA THR A 3 -4.20 22.47 47.10
C THR A 3 -4.92 21.66 46.01
N LEU A 4 -6.11 22.10 45.63
CA LEU A 4 -6.86 21.54 44.50
C LEU A 4 -6.28 22.11 43.21
N ARG A 5 -5.55 21.31 42.43
CA ARG A 5 -5.10 21.69 41.08
C ARG A 5 -6.25 21.45 40.10
N ILE A 6 -6.90 22.52 39.66
CA ILE A 6 -7.81 22.51 38.52
C ILE A 6 -6.95 22.45 37.26
N LEU A 7 -7.00 21.32 36.55
CA LEU A 7 -6.34 21.14 35.26
C LEU A 7 -7.26 21.74 34.18
N LEU A 8 -6.94 22.95 33.72
CA LEU A 8 -7.63 23.62 32.61
C LEU A 8 -7.21 22.93 31.30
N PHE A 9 -8.07 22.09 30.73
CA PHE A 9 -7.90 21.59 29.37
C PHE A 9 -8.14 22.76 28.40
N LEU A 10 -7.07 23.34 27.86
CA LEU A 10 -7.17 24.17 26.66
C LEU A 10 -7.61 23.27 25.50
N LEU A 11 -8.86 23.39 25.07
CA LEU A 11 -9.26 22.98 23.74
C LEU A 11 -8.49 23.86 22.75
N ILE A 12 -7.45 23.30 22.14
CA ILE A 12 -6.84 23.89 20.95
C ILE A 12 -7.83 23.62 19.82
N CYS A 13 -8.69 24.60 19.52
CA CYS A 13 -9.40 24.65 18.25
C CYS A 13 -8.35 24.71 17.13
N VAL A 14 -8.11 23.57 16.48
CA VAL A 14 -7.39 23.55 15.21
C VAL A 14 -8.31 24.21 14.18
N PRO A 15 -7.88 25.28 13.49
CA PRO A 15 -8.73 25.93 12.51
C PRO A 15 -9.03 24.95 11.36
N TYR A 16 -10.28 24.95 10.94
CA TYR A 16 -10.74 24.31 9.70
C TYR A 16 -9.82 24.76 8.56
N ILE A 17 -9.03 23.83 8.03
CA ILE A 17 -8.34 24.02 6.77
C ILE A 17 -9.44 24.02 5.70
N SER A 18 -9.66 25.18 5.08
CA SER A 18 -10.43 25.27 3.85
C SER A 18 -9.92 24.20 2.88
N LEU A 19 -10.80 23.48 2.17
CA LEU A 19 -10.39 22.67 1.02
C LEU A 19 -9.71 23.59 -0.01
N SER A 20 -8.42 23.84 0.17
CA SER A 20 -7.56 24.26 -0.90
C SER A 20 -7.48 23.08 -1.86
N ALA A 21 -7.49 23.34 -3.16
CA ALA A 21 -7.13 22.37 -4.19
C ALA A 21 -6.01 21.48 -3.65
N SER A 22 -6.26 20.17 -3.54
CA SER A 22 -5.32 19.27 -2.88
C SER A 22 -4.03 19.30 -3.68
N SER A 23 -3.02 20.00 -3.16
CA SER A 23 -1.71 20.11 -3.80
C SER A 23 -1.11 18.71 -3.87
N ARG A 24 -0.63 18.31 -5.04
CA ARG A 24 0.05 17.03 -5.19
C ARG A 24 1.19 16.90 -4.19
N LEU A 25 1.37 15.70 -3.67
CA LEU A 25 2.39 15.43 -2.67
C LEU A 25 3.77 15.33 -3.33
N VAL A 26 4.80 15.81 -2.62
CA VAL A 26 6.20 15.56 -2.98
C VAL A 26 6.48 14.07 -2.78
N THR A 27 6.83 13.37 -3.85
CA THR A 27 7.03 11.91 -3.87
C THR A 27 8.37 11.54 -4.49
N LEU A 28 8.70 10.24 -4.44
CA LEU A 28 9.77 9.62 -5.22
C LEU A 28 9.15 8.61 -6.18
N ASP A 29 9.69 8.47 -7.38
CA ASP A 29 9.27 7.39 -8.30
C ASP A 29 9.62 5.99 -7.77
N LYS A 30 10.63 5.89 -6.89
CA LYS A 30 11.09 4.67 -6.22
C LYS A 30 11.65 5.00 -4.85
N TYR A 31 11.44 4.07 -3.92
CA TYR A 31 11.84 4.19 -2.51
C TYR A 31 12.82 3.09 -2.08
N ILE A 32 13.12 2.14 -2.97
CA ILE A 32 13.91 0.95 -2.66
C ILE A 32 15.39 1.13 -3.03
N ILE A 33 16.29 0.65 -2.17
CA ILE A 33 17.74 0.75 -2.33
C ILE A 33 18.28 -0.63 -2.70
N PRO A 34 18.81 -0.81 -3.92
CA PRO A 34 19.39 -2.09 -4.33
C PRO A 34 20.54 -2.53 -3.42
N VAL A 35 20.56 -3.82 -3.07
CA VAL A 35 21.67 -4.45 -2.34
C VAL A 35 22.81 -4.82 -3.29
N ASN A 36 24.05 -4.75 -2.80
CA ASN A 36 25.27 -5.10 -3.53
C ASN A 36 25.55 -4.27 -4.79
N VAL A 37 24.89 -3.12 -4.96
CA VAL A 37 25.12 -2.19 -6.08
C VAL A 37 25.80 -0.93 -5.58
N LYS A 38 27.05 -0.70 -6.01
CA LYS A 38 27.81 0.51 -5.66
C LYS A 38 27.22 1.73 -6.35
N GLY A 39 27.03 2.82 -5.60
CA GLY A 39 26.52 4.08 -6.15
C GLY A 39 25.11 3.95 -6.74
N ALA A 40 24.30 3.01 -6.23
CA ALA A 40 22.97 2.70 -6.75
C ALA A 40 22.10 3.96 -6.88
N ILE A 41 21.42 4.08 -8.02
CA ILE A 41 20.33 5.05 -8.20
C ILE A 41 19.09 4.48 -7.52
N ILE A 42 18.49 5.28 -6.64
CA ILE A 42 17.37 4.85 -5.79
C ILE A 42 16.06 5.30 -6.43
N GLY A 43 15.88 6.61 -6.56
CA GLY A 43 14.67 7.19 -7.15
C GLY A 43 14.85 8.67 -7.49
N LYS A 44 13.98 9.18 -8.34
CA LYS A 44 13.86 10.57 -8.70
C LYS A 44 12.77 11.23 -7.88
N VAL A 45 13.05 12.45 -7.41
CA VAL A 45 12.04 13.30 -6.77
C VAL A 45 11.01 13.74 -7.81
N VAL A 46 9.73 13.55 -7.48
CA VAL A 46 8.58 13.96 -8.29
C VAL A 46 7.82 15.04 -7.52
N ILE A 47 7.77 16.22 -8.11
CA ILE A 47 7.12 17.42 -7.56
C ILE A 47 6.43 18.19 -8.67
N GLU A 48 5.45 19.00 -8.30
CA GLU A 48 4.89 19.98 -9.23
C GLU A 48 5.83 21.17 -9.40
N GLY A 49 5.94 21.65 -10.64
CA GLY A 49 6.81 22.76 -11.00
C GLY A 49 8.29 22.36 -11.16
N ASN A 50 9.16 23.37 -11.08
CA ASN A 50 10.59 23.26 -11.35
C ASN A 50 11.44 23.61 -10.11
N ASP A 51 10.89 23.42 -8.91
CA ASP A 51 11.61 23.77 -7.69
C ASP A 51 12.90 22.98 -7.56
N LYS A 52 13.97 23.67 -7.14
CA LYS A 52 15.23 23.02 -6.84
C LYS A 52 15.08 22.14 -5.60
N VAL A 53 15.50 20.89 -5.70
CA VAL A 53 15.51 19.94 -4.58
C VAL A 53 16.93 19.74 -4.07
N THR A 54 17.10 19.79 -2.75
CA THR A 54 18.38 19.50 -2.10
C THR A 54 18.22 18.56 -0.93
N LEU A 55 19.25 17.76 -0.66
CA LEU A 55 19.32 16.89 0.51
C LEU A 55 19.67 17.74 1.74
N GLU A 56 18.68 17.98 2.59
CA GLU A 56 18.83 18.78 3.81
C GLU A 56 19.43 17.96 4.95
N LYS A 57 18.99 16.70 5.09
CA LYS A 57 19.49 15.80 6.13
C LYS A 57 19.55 14.36 5.61
N ASP A 58 20.63 13.69 5.97
CA ASP A 58 20.81 12.26 5.83
C ASP A 58 21.47 11.75 7.12
N THR A 59 20.75 10.91 7.84
CA THR A 59 21.20 10.38 9.14
C THR A 59 22.32 9.35 9.01
N SER A 60 22.41 8.64 7.88
CA SER A 60 23.44 7.62 7.64
C SER A 60 24.65 8.16 6.86
N LYS A 61 24.52 9.33 6.25
CA LYS A 61 25.53 9.98 5.40
C LYS A 61 25.91 9.12 4.18
N LEU A 62 25.00 8.28 3.70
CA LEU A 62 25.21 7.38 2.56
C LEU A 62 24.72 7.97 1.23
N PHE A 63 23.83 8.97 1.27
CA PHE A 63 23.10 9.42 0.10
C PHE A 63 23.61 10.74 -0.46
N LEU A 64 23.35 10.93 -1.74
CA LEU A 64 23.50 12.18 -2.48
C LEU A 64 22.20 12.43 -3.27
N ILE A 65 21.93 13.68 -3.61
CA ILE A 65 20.97 14.05 -4.64
C ILE A 65 21.69 14.83 -5.73
N ASP A 66 21.48 14.46 -6.99
CA ASP A 66 22.04 15.21 -8.11
C ASP A 66 21.15 16.38 -8.54
N GLN A 67 21.65 17.20 -9.47
CA GLN A 67 20.94 18.39 -9.95
C GLN A 67 19.64 18.07 -10.69
N SER A 68 19.49 16.83 -11.17
CA SER A 68 18.28 16.34 -11.86
C SER A 68 17.26 15.74 -10.89
N GLY A 69 17.54 15.78 -9.58
CA GLY A 69 16.66 15.29 -8.53
C GLY A 69 16.76 13.79 -8.28
N TYR A 70 17.79 13.10 -8.79
CA TYR A 70 17.98 11.67 -8.49
C TYR A 70 18.73 11.49 -7.18
N ILE A 71 18.15 10.66 -6.30
CA ILE A 71 18.76 10.20 -5.07
C ILE A 71 19.59 8.96 -5.38
N LYS A 72 20.84 8.95 -4.89
CA LYS A 72 21.80 7.87 -5.14
C LYS A 72 22.61 7.57 -3.89
N LEU A 73 23.13 6.35 -3.79
CA LEU A 73 24.24 6.07 -2.88
C LEU A 73 25.51 6.80 -3.36
N LYS A 74 26.39 7.14 -2.42
CA LYS A 74 27.74 7.62 -2.75
C LYS A 74 28.48 6.58 -3.62
N PRO A 75 29.39 6.99 -4.53
CA PRO A 75 29.94 6.10 -5.57
C PRO A 75 30.56 4.79 -5.07
N THR A 76 31.18 4.78 -3.89
CA THR A 76 31.85 3.60 -3.32
C THR A 76 30.98 2.82 -2.33
N VAL A 77 29.79 3.33 -2.01
CA VAL A 77 28.86 2.76 -1.03
C VAL A 77 27.92 1.78 -1.73
N ALA A 78 27.75 0.60 -1.12
CA ALA A 78 26.71 -0.38 -1.44
C ALA A 78 26.10 -0.88 -0.12
N LEU A 79 24.82 -1.22 -0.14
CA LEU A 79 24.19 -1.93 0.99
C LEU A 79 24.47 -3.44 0.90
N SER A 80 24.44 -4.10 2.05
CA SER A 80 24.55 -5.55 2.21
C SER A 80 23.32 -6.10 2.94
N ALA A 81 23.19 -7.42 3.02
CA ALA A 81 22.16 -8.07 3.83
C ALA A 81 22.20 -7.64 5.31
N SER A 82 23.39 -7.36 5.85
CA SER A 82 23.57 -6.89 7.23
C SER A 82 23.29 -5.39 7.44
N SER A 83 23.04 -4.63 6.38
CA SER A 83 22.73 -3.21 6.48
C SER A 83 21.34 -2.99 7.08
N PRO A 84 21.11 -1.87 7.80
CA PRO A 84 19.79 -1.48 8.28
C PRO A 84 18.71 -1.57 7.19
N ILE A 85 17.50 -1.95 7.60
CA ILE A 85 16.35 -2.13 6.72
C ILE A 85 15.92 -0.81 6.07
N LYS A 86 16.06 0.31 6.78
CA LYS A 86 15.52 1.60 6.35
C LYS A 86 16.42 2.77 6.73
N TYR A 87 16.32 3.84 5.95
CA TYR A 87 17.09 5.06 6.11
C TYR A 87 16.19 6.28 5.95
N GLU A 88 16.31 7.23 6.88
CA GLU A 88 15.62 8.50 6.76
C GLU A 88 16.49 9.54 6.06
N ILE A 89 15.90 10.19 5.06
CA ILE A 89 16.41 11.42 4.45
C ILE A 89 15.37 12.54 4.57
N ILE A 90 15.84 13.78 4.60
CA ILE A 90 15.00 14.98 4.52
C ILE A 90 15.43 15.76 3.29
N LEU A 91 14.47 16.00 2.39
CA LEU A 91 14.65 16.83 1.22
C LEU A 91 14.04 18.19 1.48
N LYS A 92 14.74 19.24 1.04
CA LYS A 92 14.24 20.60 0.99
C LYS A 92 13.76 20.91 -0.42
N THR A 93 12.55 21.43 -0.51
CA THR A 93 11.83 21.82 -1.73
C THR A 93 11.31 23.24 -1.59
N GLY A 94 10.70 23.82 -2.64
CA GLY A 94 10.08 25.14 -2.55
C GLY A 94 8.89 25.18 -1.57
N SER A 95 8.20 24.06 -1.36
CA SER A 95 7.12 23.92 -0.38
C SER A 95 7.60 23.59 1.04
N GLY A 96 8.92 23.47 1.26
CA GLY A 96 9.54 23.22 2.55
C GLY A 96 10.24 21.86 2.64
N ASN A 97 10.44 21.39 3.88
CA ASN A 97 11.15 20.14 4.15
C ASN A 97 10.19 18.95 4.18
N LYS A 98 10.53 17.87 3.47
CA LYS A 98 9.80 16.60 3.46
C LYS A 98 10.74 15.46 3.81
N ALA A 99 10.33 14.65 4.78
CA ALA A 99 11.07 13.45 5.18
C ALA A 99 10.58 12.23 4.40
N PHE A 100 11.52 11.37 4.00
CA PHE A 100 11.30 10.11 3.30
C PHE A 100 11.99 8.97 4.05
N GLU A 101 11.42 7.78 3.98
CA GLU A 101 12.11 6.55 4.33
C GLU A 101 12.46 5.80 3.04
N LEU A 102 13.75 5.52 2.87
CA LEU A 102 14.27 4.66 1.83
C LEU A 102 14.49 3.27 2.41
N VAL A 103 14.15 2.22 1.66
CA VAL A 103 14.08 0.85 2.17
C VAL A 103 15.09 -0.02 1.44
N LYS A 104 15.91 -0.78 2.17
CA LYS A 104 16.81 -1.77 1.58
C LYS A 104 15.98 -2.81 0.83
N ASP A 105 16.31 -3.05 -0.43
CA ASP A 105 15.56 -3.94 -1.29
C ASP A 105 15.86 -5.41 -0.96
N GLU A 106 14.95 -6.04 -0.21
CA GLU A 106 14.88 -7.49 0.01
C GLU A 106 13.44 -7.98 -0.17
N PHE A 107 12.65 -7.25 -0.97
CA PHE A 107 11.27 -7.61 -1.25
C PHE A 107 11.20 -8.96 -1.96
N ILE A 108 10.24 -9.78 -1.55
CA ILE A 108 10.03 -11.12 -2.11
C ILE A 108 9.30 -10.97 -3.45
N HIS A 109 9.71 -11.75 -4.45
CA HIS A 109 9.12 -11.77 -5.78
C HIS A 109 8.65 -13.18 -6.15
N ASN A 110 7.66 -13.68 -5.42
CA ASN A 110 7.13 -15.05 -5.58
C ASN A 110 5.69 -15.07 -6.06
N LYS A 111 5.12 -13.94 -6.47
CA LYS A 111 3.77 -13.81 -7.05
C LYS A 111 2.60 -14.03 -6.07
N VAL A 112 2.88 -14.31 -4.79
CA VAL A 112 1.85 -14.67 -3.80
C VAL A 112 1.34 -13.44 -3.06
N ILE A 113 0.04 -13.18 -3.18
CA ILE A 113 -0.67 -12.16 -2.42
C ILE A 113 -1.67 -12.85 -1.48
N ALA A 114 -1.47 -12.71 -0.17
CA ALA A 114 -2.37 -13.28 0.83
C ALA A 114 -3.61 -12.39 0.99
N HIS A 115 -4.76 -12.87 0.53
CA HIS A 115 -6.05 -12.16 0.56
C HIS A 115 -6.53 -11.95 2.00
N ARG A 116 -6.65 -10.68 2.41
CA ARG A 116 -6.98 -10.27 3.79
C ARG A 116 -5.97 -10.76 4.83
N GLY A 117 -4.73 -10.98 4.40
CA GLY A 117 -3.65 -11.64 5.14
C GLY A 117 -3.77 -13.18 5.18
N ALA A 118 -2.88 -13.86 5.89
CA ALA A 118 -2.93 -15.32 6.01
C ALA A 118 -3.81 -15.74 7.19
N TRP A 119 -5.11 -15.92 6.94
CA TRP A 119 -6.12 -16.13 7.99
C TRP A 119 -6.75 -17.53 7.98
N LYS A 120 -6.87 -18.18 6.82
CA LYS A 120 -7.74 -19.36 6.65
C LYS A 120 -7.28 -20.58 7.46
N ASN A 121 -5.99 -20.86 7.45
CA ASN A 121 -5.38 -22.03 8.08
C ASN A 121 -4.66 -21.69 9.40
N HIS A 122 -4.98 -20.53 9.98
CA HIS A 122 -4.32 -20.01 11.16
C HIS A 122 -5.36 -19.45 12.15
N GLU A 123 -4.97 -19.36 13.42
CA GLU A 123 -5.76 -18.67 14.45
C GLU A 123 -5.67 -17.15 14.26
N ALA A 124 -6.29 -16.66 13.19
CA ALA A 124 -6.37 -15.25 12.82
C ALA A 124 -7.71 -14.95 12.14
N SER A 125 -8.12 -13.69 12.15
CA SER A 125 -9.27 -13.21 11.37
C SER A 125 -8.79 -12.62 10.05
N GLN A 126 -9.68 -12.55 9.05
CA GLN A 126 -9.47 -11.68 7.88
C GLN A 126 -9.20 -10.24 8.35
N ASN A 127 -8.33 -9.52 7.65
CA ASN A 127 -8.05 -8.10 7.91
C ASN A 127 -7.62 -7.82 9.37
N SER A 128 -6.82 -8.73 9.96
CA SER A 128 -6.33 -8.61 11.33
C SER A 128 -4.80 -8.49 11.38
N LEU A 129 -4.25 -7.86 12.43
CA LEU A 129 -2.79 -7.75 12.59
C LEU A 129 -2.12 -9.13 12.65
N SER A 130 -2.80 -10.12 13.23
CA SER A 130 -2.34 -11.52 13.24
C SER A 130 -2.29 -12.13 11.84
N SER A 131 -3.27 -11.89 10.96
CA SER A 131 -3.22 -12.41 9.58
C SER A 131 -2.12 -11.72 8.75
N LEU A 132 -1.89 -10.42 8.96
CA LEU A 132 -0.77 -9.69 8.35
C LEU A 132 0.58 -10.26 8.80
N ARG A 133 0.81 -10.40 10.12
CA ARG A 133 2.06 -10.96 10.66
C ARG A 133 2.31 -12.36 10.14
N LYS A 134 1.25 -13.16 9.99
CA LYS A 134 1.37 -14.51 9.46
C LYS A 134 1.72 -14.51 7.97
N ALA A 135 1.16 -13.62 7.15
CA ALA A 135 1.55 -13.49 5.74
C ALA A 135 3.04 -13.09 5.59
N ILE A 136 3.53 -12.20 6.47
CA ILE A 136 4.95 -11.83 6.56
C ILE A 136 5.81 -13.06 6.94
N GLU A 137 5.40 -13.82 7.96
CA GLU A 137 6.11 -15.01 8.44
C GLU A 137 6.21 -16.09 7.35
N LEU A 138 5.13 -16.32 6.62
CA LEU A 138 5.09 -17.27 5.49
C LEU A 138 5.96 -16.83 4.31
N GLY A 139 6.35 -15.55 4.24
CA GLY A 139 7.12 -15.01 3.12
C GLY A 139 6.27 -14.78 1.88
N CYS A 140 5.02 -14.32 2.04
CA CYS A 140 4.23 -13.84 0.92
C CYS A 140 4.87 -12.57 0.33
N GLU A 141 4.80 -12.41 -1.00
CA GLU A 141 5.24 -11.16 -1.66
C GLU A 141 4.41 -9.97 -1.21
N ALA A 142 3.10 -10.13 -1.04
CA ALA A 142 2.26 -9.12 -0.42
C ALA A 142 1.14 -9.72 0.45
N ALA A 143 0.57 -8.87 1.30
CA ALA A 143 -0.70 -9.12 1.97
C ALA A 143 -1.71 -8.07 1.50
N GLU A 144 -2.86 -8.53 1.01
CA GLU A 144 -3.99 -7.69 0.67
C GLU A 144 -4.83 -7.41 1.92
N PHE A 145 -5.48 -6.25 1.97
CA PHE A 145 -6.47 -5.92 2.99
C PHE A 145 -7.40 -4.78 2.55
N ASP A 146 -8.60 -4.78 3.13
CA ASP A 146 -9.66 -3.83 2.82
C ASP A 146 -9.76 -2.69 3.83
N VAL A 147 -9.99 -1.46 3.36
CA VAL A 147 -10.24 -0.30 4.23
C VAL A 147 -11.51 0.48 3.92
N TRP A 148 -12.10 1.02 4.98
CA TRP A 148 -13.26 1.90 4.96
C TRP A 148 -13.00 3.18 5.77
N LEU A 149 -13.83 4.21 5.53
CA LEU A 149 -13.81 5.44 6.30
C LEU A 149 -14.93 5.45 7.36
N SER A 150 -14.56 5.39 8.64
CA SER A 150 -15.46 5.46 9.79
C SER A 150 -16.23 6.79 9.86
N SER A 151 -17.32 6.87 10.63
CA SER A 151 -18.16 8.08 10.69
C SER A 151 -17.42 9.36 11.14
N ASP A 152 -16.29 9.21 11.82
CA ASP A 152 -15.39 10.28 12.27
C ASP A 152 -14.11 10.42 11.41
N ASN A 153 -14.17 9.95 10.17
CA ASN A 153 -13.14 10.10 9.13
C ASN A 153 -11.80 9.44 9.47
N LYS A 154 -11.84 8.28 10.13
CA LYS A 154 -10.65 7.45 10.38
C LYS A 154 -10.71 6.20 9.50
N VAL A 155 -9.54 5.76 9.05
CA VAL A 155 -9.44 4.61 8.15
C VAL A 155 -9.29 3.35 8.98
N VAL A 156 -10.26 2.45 8.86
CA VAL A 156 -10.35 1.18 9.60
C VAL A 156 -10.47 0.02 8.63
N LEU A 157 -10.03 -1.16 9.06
CA LEU A 157 -10.02 -2.33 8.21
C LEU A 157 -11.30 -3.14 8.35
N SER A 158 -11.90 -3.49 7.22
CA SER A 158 -13.01 -4.44 7.16
C SER A 158 -13.27 -4.78 5.70
N HIS A 159 -13.58 -6.04 5.39
CA HIS A 159 -14.01 -6.38 4.04
C HIS A 159 -15.43 -5.85 3.78
N ASP A 160 -16.34 -6.17 4.69
CA ASP A 160 -17.75 -5.85 4.55
C ASP A 160 -18.07 -4.44 5.05
N PRO A 161 -19.15 -3.81 4.56
CA PRO A 161 -19.62 -2.51 5.07
C PRO A 161 -20.08 -2.58 6.54
N THR A 162 -20.22 -3.79 7.09
CA THR A 162 -20.64 -4.03 8.46
C THR A 162 -19.68 -5.00 9.16
N ILE A 163 -19.31 -4.71 10.41
CA ILE A 163 -18.50 -5.61 11.24
C ILE A 163 -18.98 -5.55 12.70
N GLY A 164 -19.03 -6.69 13.38
CA GLY A 164 -19.51 -6.77 14.77
C GLY A 164 -20.93 -6.22 14.97
N GLY A 165 -21.80 -6.33 13.96
CA GLY A 165 -23.17 -5.79 13.97
C GLY A 165 -23.26 -4.26 13.82
N LYS A 166 -22.19 -3.60 13.37
CA LYS A 166 -22.14 -2.14 13.17
C LYS A 166 -21.81 -1.82 11.71
N THR A 167 -22.50 -0.84 11.14
CA THR A 167 -22.12 -0.26 9.84
C THR A 167 -20.90 0.62 10.01
N VAL A 168 -19.84 0.35 9.25
CA VAL A 168 -18.53 1.01 9.40
C VAL A 168 -18.66 2.52 9.19
N GLU A 169 -19.33 2.95 8.11
CA GLU A 169 -19.46 4.37 7.76
C GLU A 169 -20.40 5.15 8.71
N ASP A 170 -21.16 4.47 9.58
CA ASP A 170 -22.05 5.06 10.58
C ASP A 170 -21.48 5.03 12.01
N THR A 171 -20.32 4.40 12.20
CA THR A 171 -19.75 4.15 13.52
C THR A 171 -18.40 4.85 13.68
N PRO A 172 -18.13 5.51 14.81
CA PRO A 172 -16.81 6.09 15.09
C PRO A 172 -15.73 5.01 15.18
N ALA A 173 -14.52 5.29 14.69
CA ALA A 173 -13.45 4.30 14.63
C ALA A 173 -13.08 3.74 16.00
N LYS A 174 -13.09 4.55 17.06
CA LYS A 174 -12.83 4.05 18.42
C LYS A 174 -13.75 2.88 18.78
N THR A 175 -15.04 2.97 18.44
CA THR A 175 -16.02 1.91 18.71
C THR A 175 -15.82 0.70 17.80
N LEU A 176 -15.43 0.91 16.55
CA LEU A 176 -15.11 -0.19 15.64
C LEU A 176 -13.88 -0.96 16.12
N MET A 177 -12.82 -0.24 16.53
CA MET A 177 -11.56 -0.80 17.02
C MET A 177 -11.68 -1.51 18.38
N GLU A 178 -12.83 -1.43 19.05
CA GLU A 178 -13.15 -2.22 20.26
C GLU A 178 -13.84 -3.56 19.92
N ILE A 179 -14.15 -3.82 18.65
CA ILE A 179 -14.77 -5.08 18.22
C ILE A 179 -13.73 -6.20 18.23
N PRO A 180 -13.93 -7.28 19.00
CA PRO A 180 -12.98 -8.37 19.09
C PRO A 180 -12.98 -9.22 17.82
N LEU A 181 -11.78 -9.63 17.42
CA LEU A 181 -11.50 -10.62 16.39
C LEU A 181 -10.94 -11.90 17.04
N LYS A 182 -10.58 -12.89 16.22
CA LYS A 182 -9.93 -14.11 16.72
C LYS A 182 -8.56 -13.79 17.34
N ASN A 183 -8.10 -14.69 18.21
CA ASN A 183 -6.74 -14.64 18.78
C ASN A 183 -6.38 -13.32 19.50
N GLY A 184 -7.39 -12.68 20.12
CA GLY A 184 -7.20 -11.46 20.90
C GLY A 184 -6.94 -10.19 20.07
N ASP A 185 -7.01 -10.28 18.74
CA ASP A 185 -7.02 -9.10 17.88
C ASP A 185 -8.32 -8.31 18.05
N PHE A 186 -8.28 -7.05 17.63
CA PHE A 186 -9.45 -6.21 17.42
C PHE A 186 -9.42 -5.67 16.00
N VAL A 187 -10.53 -5.09 15.54
CA VAL A 187 -10.58 -4.41 14.24
C VAL A 187 -9.47 -3.36 14.17
N PRO A 188 -8.51 -3.49 13.24
CA PRO A 188 -7.37 -2.60 13.21
C PRO A 188 -7.68 -1.32 12.42
N SER A 189 -6.93 -0.28 12.75
CA SER A 189 -6.78 0.92 11.93
C SER A 189 -5.72 0.73 10.85
N LEU A 190 -5.79 1.53 9.77
CA LEU A 190 -4.71 1.57 8.78
C LEU A 190 -3.38 1.99 9.42
N GLU A 191 -3.43 2.86 10.43
CA GLU A 191 -2.27 3.30 11.20
C GLU A 191 -1.52 2.15 11.87
N GLU A 192 -2.24 1.18 12.44
CA GLU A 192 -1.64 -0.03 13.04
C GLU A 192 -1.03 -0.95 11.99
N TYR A 193 -1.68 -1.11 10.84
CA TYR A 193 -1.17 -1.90 9.72
C TYR A 193 0.13 -1.31 9.15
N LEU A 194 0.15 -0.01 8.90
CA LEU A 194 1.34 0.71 8.44
C LEU A 194 2.45 0.71 9.49
N GLY A 195 2.10 0.77 10.77
CA GLY A 195 3.06 0.58 11.87
C GLY A 195 3.70 -0.81 11.84
N CYS A 196 2.90 -1.86 11.63
CA CYS A 196 3.34 -3.25 11.61
C CYS A 196 4.25 -3.56 10.42
N ILE A 197 3.85 -3.22 9.19
CA ILE A 197 4.57 -3.61 7.97
C ILE A 197 6.00 -3.04 7.92
N LYS A 198 6.19 -1.83 8.47
CA LYS A 198 7.46 -1.09 8.41
C LYS A 198 8.58 -1.67 9.29
N HIS A 199 8.30 -2.72 10.04
CA HIS A 199 9.31 -3.47 10.79
C HIS A 199 10.10 -4.47 9.93
N GLN A 200 9.74 -4.63 8.65
CA GLN A 200 10.36 -5.55 7.70
C GLN A 200 10.39 -4.95 6.28
N ASN A 201 11.09 -5.59 5.34
CA ASN A 201 11.31 -5.14 3.94
C ASN A 201 11.25 -6.29 2.92
N LYS A 202 10.38 -7.26 3.18
CA LYS A 202 10.19 -8.48 2.38
C LYS A 202 8.79 -8.54 1.76
N THR A 203 7.77 -8.33 2.57
CA THR A 203 6.36 -8.37 2.17
C THR A 203 5.83 -6.97 1.97
N ARG A 204 5.05 -6.77 0.90
CA ARG A 204 4.32 -5.53 0.59
C ARG A 204 2.88 -5.60 1.06
N LEU A 205 2.16 -4.52 0.86
CA LEU A 205 0.76 -4.30 1.18
C LEU A 205 0.01 -3.99 -0.12
N VAL A 206 -1.11 -4.68 -0.33
CA VAL A 206 -2.09 -4.32 -1.34
C VAL A 206 -3.32 -3.78 -0.63
N LEU A 207 -3.50 -2.46 -0.69
CA LEU A 207 -4.52 -1.74 0.05
C LEU A 207 -5.76 -1.57 -0.82
N GLU A 208 -6.84 -2.29 -0.52
CA GLU A 208 -8.13 -2.10 -1.19
C GLU A 208 -8.91 -0.93 -0.58
N LEU A 209 -9.15 0.11 -1.39
CA LEU A 209 -10.07 1.20 -1.05
C LEU A 209 -11.50 0.76 -1.35
N LYS A 210 -12.33 0.53 -0.34
CA LYS A 210 -13.73 0.14 -0.57
C LYS A 210 -14.57 1.32 -1.05
N GLY A 211 -15.40 1.06 -2.05
CA GLY A 211 -16.38 2.03 -2.54
C GLY A 211 -17.42 2.36 -1.47
N SER A 212 -17.66 3.64 -1.23
CA SER A 212 -18.59 4.06 -0.19
C SER A 212 -20.05 3.81 -0.58
N GLN A 213 -20.86 3.40 0.40
CA GLN A 213 -22.31 3.29 0.24
C GLN A 213 -23.02 4.65 0.39
N LYS A 214 -22.28 5.68 0.82
CA LYS A 214 -22.76 7.06 1.01
C LYS A 214 -22.42 7.97 -0.18
N GLY A 215 -21.83 7.42 -1.25
CA GLY A 215 -21.60 8.10 -2.51
C GLY A 215 -20.16 8.52 -2.78
N LYS A 216 -19.92 9.06 -3.97
CA LYS A 216 -18.59 9.31 -4.54
C LYS A 216 -17.68 10.16 -3.65
N ASP A 217 -18.17 11.28 -3.11
CA ASP A 217 -17.36 12.18 -2.27
C ASP A 217 -16.75 11.47 -1.06
N ARG A 218 -17.45 10.44 -0.57
CA ARG A 218 -17.00 9.64 0.56
C ARG A 218 -15.91 8.64 0.17
N SER A 219 -16.00 8.03 -1.01
CA SER A 219 -14.90 7.24 -1.60
C SER A 219 -13.66 8.09 -1.83
N LEU A 220 -13.82 9.32 -2.34
CA LEU A 220 -12.71 10.27 -2.53
C LEU A 220 -12.06 10.66 -1.18
N ALA A 221 -12.87 10.89 -0.14
CA ALA A 221 -12.36 11.17 1.20
C ALA A 221 -11.59 9.98 1.82
N LEU A 222 -11.98 8.75 1.50
CA LEU A 222 -11.22 7.55 1.87
C LEU A 222 -9.86 7.53 1.18
N ALA A 223 -9.82 7.76 -0.14
CA ALA A 223 -8.57 7.85 -0.89
C ALA A 223 -7.63 8.94 -0.33
N ASP A 224 -8.16 10.14 -0.05
CA ASP A 224 -7.42 11.24 0.57
C ASP A 224 -6.81 10.82 1.91
N SER A 225 -7.61 10.19 2.77
CA SER A 225 -7.20 9.78 4.11
C SER A 225 -6.15 8.66 4.05
N ALA A 226 -6.33 7.68 3.18
CA ALA A 226 -5.40 6.56 3.01
C ALA A 226 -4.03 7.05 2.50
N VAL A 227 -4.00 7.85 1.42
CA VAL A 227 -2.75 8.41 0.89
C VAL A 227 -2.04 9.28 1.92
N GLN A 228 -2.78 10.14 2.64
CA GLN A 228 -2.19 10.95 3.70
C GLN A 228 -1.58 10.11 4.83
N LEU A 229 -2.21 9.01 5.21
CA LEU A 229 -1.68 8.09 6.21
C LEU A 229 -0.42 7.36 5.71
N VAL A 230 -0.43 6.84 4.49
CA VAL A 230 0.77 6.22 3.87
C VAL A 230 1.93 7.21 3.83
N HIS A 231 1.68 8.47 3.46
CA HIS A 231 2.69 9.53 3.46
C HIS A 231 3.17 9.94 4.85
N ARG A 232 2.25 10.05 5.82
CA ARG A 232 2.58 10.38 7.21
C ARG A 232 3.46 9.30 7.83
N TYR A 233 3.13 8.05 7.55
CA TYR A 233 3.89 6.88 8.00
C TYR A 233 5.11 6.61 7.14
N LYS A 234 5.33 7.31 6.01
CA LYS A 234 6.45 7.08 5.08
C LYS A 234 6.49 5.62 4.59
N ALA A 235 5.33 5.08 4.23
CA ALA A 235 5.15 3.67 3.89
C ALA A 235 5.08 3.39 2.38
N GLN A 236 5.40 4.37 1.53
CA GLN A 236 5.24 4.28 0.07
C GLN A 236 6.03 3.12 -0.56
N ALA A 237 7.15 2.70 0.04
CA ALA A 237 7.91 1.54 -0.44
C ALA A 237 7.16 0.21 -0.30
N TRP A 238 6.12 0.15 0.53
CA TRP A 238 5.38 -1.07 0.84
C TRP A 238 4.00 -1.13 0.22
N VAL A 239 3.40 -0.02 -0.24
CA VAL A 239 1.94 0.04 -0.49
C VAL A 239 1.65 0.24 -1.97
N ASP A 240 0.87 -0.70 -2.51
CA ASP A 240 0.11 -0.54 -3.74
C ASP A 240 -1.38 -0.39 -3.40
N TYR A 241 -2.18 0.19 -4.30
CA TYR A 241 -3.61 0.42 -4.08
C TYR A 241 -4.45 -0.31 -5.12
N ILE A 242 -5.59 -0.86 -4.67
CA ILE A 242 -6.61 -1.46 -5.53
C ILE A 242 -7.99 -0.92 -5.17
N SER A 243 -8.94 -0.94 -6.11
CA SER A 243 -10.34 -0.58 -5.84
C SER A 243 -11.26 -0.98 -6.99
N PHE A 244 -12.52 -1.25 -6.65
CA PHE A 244 -13.64 -1.29 -7.58
C PHE A 244 -14.14 0.11 -7.95
N ASP A 245 -13.82 1.14 -7.15
CA ASP A 245 -14.18 2.54 -7.40
C ASP A 245 -13.06 3.22 -8.20
N TYR A 246 -13.29 3.35 -9.52
CA TYR A 246 -12.31 3.92 -10.45
C TYR A 246 -11.88 5.34 -10.06
N GLU A 247 -12.81 6.15 -9.58
CA GLU A 247 -12.57 7.55 -9.23
C GLU A 247 -11.72 7.66 -7.96
N ALA A 248 -11.88 6.73 -7.01
CA ALA A 248 -11.00 6.64 -5.85
C ALA A 248 -9.55 6.33 -6.25
N LEU A 249 -9.32 5.46 -7.24
CA LEU A 249 -7.97 5.18 -7.75
C LEU A 249 -7.36 6.38 -8.48
N LEU A 250 -8.14 7.03 -9.35
CA LEU A 250 -7.67 8.25 -10.01
C LEU A 250 -7.34 9.34 -8.99
N ARG A 251 -8.09 9.42 -7.89
CA ARG A 251 -7.80 10.32 -6.79
C ARG A 251 -6.48 9.98 -6.08
N VAL A 252 -6.17 8.70 -5.88
CA VAL A 252 -4.85 8.29 -5.37
C VAL A 252 -3.75 8.81 -6.30
N LYS A 253 -3.86 8.60 -7.62
CA LYS A 253 -2.87 9.04 -8.60
C LYS A 253 -2.77 10.57 -8.70
N GLU A 254 -3.88 11.28 -8.50
CA GLU A 254 -3.88 12.74 -8.45
C GLU A 254 -3.03 13.24 -7.27
N LEU A 255 -3.23 12.68 -6.07
CA LEU A 255 -2.50 13.06 -4.85
C LEU A 255 -1.03 12.62 -4.88
N ASP A 256 -0.79 11.40 -5.35
CA ASP A 256 0.51 10.76 -5.45
C ASP A 256 0.70 10.17 -6.86
N PRO A 257 1.31 10.93 -7.79
CA PRO A 257 1.53 10.50 -9.16
C PRO A 257 2.46 9.29 -9.32
N THR A 258 3.08 8.83 -8.23
CA THR A 258 4.02 7.70 -8.16
C THR A 258 3.43 6.48 -7.45
N ALA A 259 2.27 6.61 -6.81
CA ALA A 259 1.58 5.48 -6.20
C ALA A 259 1.23 4.44 -7.27
N VAL A 260 1.40 3.17 -6.96
CA VAL A 260 1.01 2.06 -7.84
C VAL A 260 -0.47 1.76 -7.62
N ILE A 261 -1.26 1.78 -8.69
CA ILE A 261 -2.71 1.51 -8.65
C ILE A 261 -3.09 0.40 -9.63
N SER A 262 -3.96 -0.51 -9.21
CA SER A 262 -4.56 -1.52 -10.08
C SER A 262 -6.09 -1.54 -9.95
N TYR A 263 -6.79 -1.69 -11.06
CA TYR A 263 -8.26 -1.62 -11.10
C TYR A 263 -8.92 -2.98 -10.98
N LEU A 264 -9.98 -3.09 -10.15
CA LEU A 264 -10.64 -4.37 -9.85
C LEU A 264 -11.78 -4.74 -10.82
N GLU A 265 -12.31 -3.77 -11.57
CA GLU A 265 -13.47 -3.97 -12.44
C GLU A 265 -13.12 -4.08 -13.92
N THR A 266 -13.93 -4.84 -14.67
CA THR A 266 -13.73 -5.08 -16.11
C THR A 266 -14.50 -4.11 -17.02
N ASN A 267 -15.04 -3.02 -16.47
CA ASN A 267 -15.85 -2.05 -17.21
C ASN A 267 -15.03 -0.97 -17.95
N LYS A 268 -13.69 -1.10 -17.96
CA LYS A 268 -12.76 -0.25 -18.70
C LYS A 268 -11.88 -1.11 -19.61
N THR A 269 -11.57 -0.59 -20.79
CA THR A 269 -10.59 -1.20 -21.70
C THR A 269 -9.18 -1.03 -21.14
N LEU A 270 -8.26 -1.92 -21.53
CA LEU A 270 -6.86 -1.83 -21.10
C LEU A 270 -6.19 -0.55 -21.60
N GLU A 271 -6.58 -0.07 -22.79
CA GLU A 271 -6.10 1.18 -23.36
C GLU A 271 -6.56 2.40 -22.56
N GLU A 272 -7.82 2.42 -22.07
CA GLU A 272 -8.29 3.46 -21.15
C GLU A 272 -7.48 3.47 -19.85
N LEU A 273 -7.28 2.29 -19.25
CA LEU A 273 -6.48 2.17 -18.02
C LEU A 273 -5.05 2.67 -18.20
N SER A 274 -4.39 2.27 -19.30
CA SER A 274 -3.04 2.70 -19.63
C SER A 274 -2.97 4.22 -19.88
N ALA A 275 -3.96 4.79 -20.58
CA ALA A 275 -4.03 6.23 -20.84
C ALA A 275 -4.19 7.05 -19.55
N ASP A 276 -4.95 6.53 -18.58
CA ASP A 276 -5.17 7.14 -17.27
C ASP A 276 -4.03 6.85 -16.27
N ARG A 277 -2.95 6.20 -16.73
CA ARG A 277 -1.76 5.84 -15.92
C ARG A 277 -2.08 4.92 -14.75
N VAL A 278 -3.05 4.02 -14.92
CA VAL A 278 -3.23 2.85 -14.06
C VAL A 278 -2.08 1.88 -14.34
N ASP A 279 -1.52 1.25 -13.31
CA ASP A 279 -0.31 0.43 -13.40
C ASP A 279 -0.62 -1.07 -13.59
N GLY A 280 -1.86 -1.49 -13.34
CA GLY A 280 -2.26 -2.89 -13.49
C GLY A 280 -3.76 -3.12 -13.52
N ILE A 281 -4.11 -4.35 -13.87
CA ILE A 281 -5.44 -4.93 -13.66
C ILE A 281 -5.36 -5.92 -12.51
N ASP A 282 -6.41 -5.96 -11.70
CA ASP A 282 -6.56 -6.94 -10.65
C ASP A 282 -7.95 -7.57 -10.78
N TYR A 283 -8.10 -8.57 -11.64
CA TYR A 283 -9.43 -9.03 -12.06
C TYR A 283 -9.80 -10.37 -11.44
N HIS A 284 -11.11 -10.61 -11.32
CA HIS A 284 -11.61 -11.92 -10.97
C HIS A 284 -11.13 -12.98 -11.97
N TYR A 285 -10.78 -14.18 -11.51
CA TYR A 285 -10.20 -15.24 -12.36
C TYR A 285 -11.01 -15.58 -13.61
N SER A 286 -12.34 -15.37 -13.58
CA SER A 286 -13.19 -15.59 -14.74
C SER A 286 -12.84 -14.70 -15.93
N ALA A 287 -12.31 -13.50 -15.72
CA ALA A 287 -11.87 -12.62 -16.81
C ALA A 287 -10.75 -13.26 -17.63
N PHE A 288 -9.82 -13.94 -16.97
CA PHE A 288 -8.70 -14.65 -17.60
C PHE A 288 -9.14 -15.94 -18.29
N TYR A 289 -10.20 -16.60 -17.81
CA TYR A 289 -10.78 -17.77 -18.48
C TYR A 289 -11.56 -17.37 -19.74
N ASN A 290 -12.18 -16.20 -19.72
CA ASN A 290 -12.94 -15.68 -20.85
C ASN A 290 -12.02 -15.13 -21.96
N ASP A 291 -10.78 -14.76 -21.64
CA ASP A 291 -9.79 -14.26 -22.58
C ASP A 291 -8.38 -14.73 -22.20
N GLU A 292 -7.94 -15.86 -22.74
CA GLU A 292 -6.61 -16.43 -22.48
C GLU A 292 -5.47 -15.48 -22.90
N LYS A 293 -5.75 -14.50 -23.77
CA LYS A 293 -4.75 -13.51 -24.21
C LYS A 293 -4.75 -12.25 -23.34
N LEU A 294 -5.57 -12.19 -22.28
CA LEU A 294 -5.69 -11.02 -21.43
C LEU A 294 -4.35 -10.61 -20.83
N THR A 295 -3.58 -11.57 -20.31
CA THR A 295 -2.25 -11.31 -19.74
C THR A 295 -1.30 -10.70 -20.76
N ASP A 296 -1.22 -11.28 -21.96
CA ASP A 296 -0.37 -10.77 -23.05
C ASP A 296 -0.81 -9.38 -23.52
N LYS A 297 -2.11 -9.11 -23.56
CA LYS A 297 -2.66 -7.79 -23.93
C LYS A 297 -2.30 -6.74 -22.88
N ALA A 298 -2.48 -7.04 -21.59
CA ALA A 298 -2.15 -6.12 -20.51
C ALA A 298 -0.64 -5.81 -20.51
N LYS A 299 0.20 -6.84 -20.63
CA LYS A 299 1.66 -6.70 -20.68
C LYS A 299 2.15 -5.84 -21.85
N LYS A 300 1.52 -5.92 -23.03
CA LYS A 300 1.86 -5.06 -24.18
C LYS A 300 1.62 -3.57 -23.91
N LEU A 301 0.71 -3.25 -23.00
CA LEU A 301 0.41 -1.89 -22.56
C LEU A 301 1.16 -1.49 -21.29
N GLY A 302 2.06 -2.34 -20.80
CA GLY A 302 2.83 -2.10 -19.58
C GLY A 302 2.02 -2.27 -18.29
N LEU A 303 0.84 -2.90 -18.35
CA LEU A 303 0.00 -3.18 -17.19
C LEU A 303 0.41 -4.50 -16.53
N THR A 304 0.54 -4.48 -15.21
CA THR A 304 0.67 -5.71 -14.40
C THR A 304 -0.66 -6.45 -14.30
N THR A 305 -0.60 -7.74 -14.03
CA THR A 305 -1.79 -8.61 -13.91
C THR A 305 -1.82 -9.30 -12.55
N ASN A 306 -2.80 -8.94 -11.74
CA ASN A 306 -3.20 -9.70 -10.55
C ASN A 306 -4.54 -10.38 -10.81
N VAL A 307 -4.74 -11.53 -10.18
CA VAL A 307 -5.97 -12.32 -10.32
C VAL A 307 -6.48 -12.80 -8.98
N TRP A 308 -7.77 -12.61 -8.72
CA TRP A 308 -8.42 -12.93 -7.44
C TRP A 308 -9.75 -13.68 -7.62
N THR A 309 -10.32 -14.30 -6.58
CA THR A 309 -9.56 -14.96 -5.49
C THR A 309 -9.36 -16.42 -5.91
N VAL A 310 -8.11 -16.84 -6.04
CA VAL A 310 -7.75 -18.15 -6.62
C VAL A 310 -7.41 -19.12 -5.51
N ASN A 311 -8.20 -20.17 -5.31
CA ASN A 311 -8.13 -20.99 -4.09
C ASN A 311 -7.89 -22.50 -4.34
N THR A 312 -7.70 -22.92 -5.59
CA THR A 312 -7.47 -24.34 -5.94
C THR A 312 -6.21 -24.51 -6.78
N GLU A 313 -5.54 -25.65 -6.64
CA GLU A 313 -4.32 -25.96 -7.41
C GLU A 313 -4.57 -25.91 -8.93
N GLU A 314 -5.73 -26.37 -9.40
CA GLU A 314 -6.08 -26.34 -10.83
C GLU A 314 -6.11 -24.90 -11.36
N GLN A 315 -6.78 -23.99 -10.63
CA GLN A 315 -6.83 -22.58 -11.03
C GLN A 315 -5.45 -21.93 -10.93
N MET A 316 -4.68 -22.21 -9.87
CA MET A 316 -3.30 -21.72 -9.70
C MET A 316 -2.41 -22.16 -10.87
N GLN A 317 -2.46 -23.45 -11.22
CA GLN A 317 -1.70 -24.02 -12.33
C GLN A 317 -2.05 -23.31 -13.64
N TYR A 318 -3.33 -23.21 -13.96
CA TYR A 318 -3.79 -22.57 -15.20
C TYR A 318 -3.34 -21.11 -15.27
N LEU A 319 -3.58 -20.32 -14.23
CA LEU A 319 -3.30 -18.88 -14.24
C LEU A 319 -1.79 -18.59 -14.26
N LEU A 320 -0.97 -19.40 -13.57
CA LEU A 320 0.49 -19.32 -13.67
C LEU A 320 1.00 -19.66 -15.07
N GLN A 321 0.39 -20.64 -15.76
CA GLN A 321 0.71 -20.96 -17.16
C GLN A 321 0.32 -19.82 -18.12
N GLN A 322 -0.74 -19.08 -17.82
CA GLN A 322 -1.11 -17.84 -18.53
C GLN A 322 -0.15 -16.67 -18.24
N GLY A 323 0.83 -16.87 -17.34
CA GLY A 323 1.90 -15.90 -17.08
C GLY A 323 1.47 -14.69 -16.26
N VAL A 324 0.40 -14.78 -15.46
CA VAL A 324 -0.03 -13.68 -14.59
C VAL A 324 1.10 -13.22 -13.66
N ASP A 325 1.15 -11.94 -13.35
CA ASP A 325 2.20 -11.38 -12.49
C ASP A 325 2.00 -11.81 -11.04
N TYR A 326 0.75 -11.78 -10.56
CA TYR A 326 0.37 -12.07 -9.18
C TYR A 326 -0.89 -12.93 -9.10
N ILE A 327 -1.02 -13.67 -7.99
CA ILE A 327 -2.25 -14.37 -7.61
C ILE A 327 -2.61 -13.97 -6.18
N THR A 328 -3.84 -13.49 -6.01
CA THR A 328 -4.46 -13.20 -4.71
C THR A 328 -5.30 -14.40 -4.26
N THR A 329 -4.98 -14.94 -3.08
CA THR A 329 -5.50 -16.23 -2.60
C THR A 329 -5.79 -16.24 -1.10
N ASP A 330 -6.82 -16.98 -0.69
CA ASP A 330 -7.04 -17.34 0.73
C ASP A 330 -6.15 -18.50 1.20
N GLU A 331 -5.42 -19.15 0.28
CA GLU A 331 -4.58 -20.33 0.52
C GLU A 331 -3.09 -20.02 0.20
N PRO A 332 -2.46 -19.00 0.82
CA PRO A 332 -1.10 -18.60 0.47
C PRO A 332 -0.08 -19.72 0.65
N GLU A 333 -0.22 -20.58 1.65
CA GLU A 333 0.68 -21.74 1.85
C GLU A 333 0.61 -22.74 0.69
N LEU A 334 -0.60 -22.97 0.17
CA LEU A 334 -0.81 -23.85 -0.97
C LEU A 334 -0.10 -23.29 -2.21
N LEU A 335 -0.30 -22.00 -2.50
CA LEU A 335 0.32 -21.35 -3.64
C LEU A 335 1.85 -21.27 -3.50
N LEU A 336 2.36 -20.94 -2.31
CA LEU A 336 3.80 -20.94 -2.03
C LEU A 336 4.42 -22.31 -2.31
N LYS A 337 3.82 -23.38 -1.77
CA LYS A 337 4.27 -24.76 -2.00
C LYS A 337 4.19 -25.14 -3.48
N PHE A 338 3.12 -24.71 -4.16
CA PHE A 338 2.90 -24.99 -5.57
C PHE A 338 4.00 -24.35 -6.44
N ILE A 339 4.30 -23.07 -6.23
CA ILE A 339 5.36 -22.33 -6.93
C ILE A 339 6.73 -22.94 -6.63
N GLU A 340 7.00 -23.29 -5.36
CA GLU A 340 8.26 -23.92 -4.95
C GLU A 340 8.53 -25.23 -5.69
N THR A 341 7.47 -26.00 -5.95
CA THR A 341 7.55 -27.34 -6.55
C THR A 341 7.65 -27.27 -8.08
N HIS A 342 7.03 -26.28 -8.73
CA HIS A 342 6.82 -26.28 -10.19
C HIS A 342 7.52 -25.15 -10.97
N TYR A 343 8.00 -24.09 -10.31
CA TYR A 343 8.46 -22.87 -10.98
C TYR A 343 9.80 -22.30 -10.45
N LYS A 344 10.64 -23.13 -9.80
CA LYS A 344 11.99 -22.73 -9.34
C LYS A 344 13.02 -22.64 -10.44
#